data_AF-A0A0C3G973-F1
#
_entry.id   AF-A0A0C3G973-F1
#
_cell.length_a   1.000
_cell.length_b   1.000
_cell.length_c   1.000
_cell.angle_alpha   90.00
_cell.angle_beta   90.00
_cell.angle_gamma   90.00
#
_symmetry.space_group_name_H-M   'P 1'
#
loop_
_entity.id
_entity.type
_entity.pdbx_description
1 polymer ?
#
loop_
_entity_poly.entity_id
_entity_poly.type
_entity_poly.pdbx_seq_one_letter_code
_entity_poly.pdbx_strand_id
1 'polypeptide(L)'
;EADLQDIEDTTWEEASTQQRFPIEKAVTAEEIEERLKWGAWKAPGPSDDLPAGFLKACGRPLSTILAAITQASFDLEYFPKRFRSAGVVVLKKPGKTLTQQQTAGG
;
A
#
# COMPACT_ATOMS: atom_id res chain seq x y z
N GLU A 1 20.59 4.34 36.21
CA GLU A 1 20.63 3.19 35.27
C GLU A 1 19.20 2.82 34.93
N ALA A 2 18.95 2.30 33.72
CA ALA A 2 17.61 1.84 33.35
C ALA A 2 17.30 0.52 34.08
N ASP A 3 16.06 0.35 34.53
CA ASP A 3 15.56 -0.91 35.05
C ASP A 3 15.26 -1.85 33.89
N LEU A 4 15.76 -3.08 33.96
CA LEU A 4 15.68 -4.09 32.90
C LEU A 4 14.98 -5.38 33.40
N GLN A 5 14.36 -5.34 34.58
CA GLN A 5 13.76 -6.51 35.23
C GLN A 5 12.51 -7.05 34.51
N ASP A 6 11.92 -6.29 33.60
CA ASP A 6 10.74 -6.66 32.81
C ASP A 6 11.07 -7.27 31.44
N ILE A 7 12.36 -7.37 31.09
CA ILE A 7 12.80 -7.95 29.82
C ILE A 7 13.03 -9.46 30.01
N GLU A 8 12.01 -10.25 29.66
CA GLU A 8 12.03 -11.72 29.84
C GLU A 8 12.94 -12.46 28.86
N ASP A 9 13.20 -11.88 27.67
CA ASP A 9 14.05 -12.45 26.63
C ASP A 9 15.10 -11.44 26.16
N THR A 10 16.35 -11.70 26.53
CA THR A 10 17.54 -10.91 26.15
C THR A 10 18.51 -11.68 25.28
N THR A 11 18.21 -12.95 24.97
CA THR A 11 19.14 -13.85 24.27
C THR A 11 19.10 -13.63 22.77
N TRP A 12 18.07 -12.93 22.26
CA TRP A 12 17.84 -12.71 20.83
C TRP A 12 17.94 -14.02 20.03
N GLU A 13 17.62 -15.15 20.67
CA GLU A 13 17.67 -16.44 20.01
C GLU A 13 16.75 -16.39 18.79
N GLU A 14 17.33 -16.61 17.61
CA GLU A 14 16.70 -16.49 16.29
C GLU A 14 15.49 -17.43 16.08
N ALA A 15 15.05 -18.16 17.11
CA ALA A 15 13.92 -19.08 17.07
C ALA A 15 12.62 -18.40 16.60
N SER A 16 12.42 -17.11 16.91
CA SER A 16 11.25 -16.35 16.45
C SER A 16 11.29 -15.96 14.97
N THR A 17 12.47 -15.93 14.35
CA THR A 17 12.62 -15.57 12.92
C THR A 17 12.37 -16.74 11.98
N GLN A 18 12.25 -17.96 12.50
CA GLN A 18 12.09 -19.19 11.73
C GLN A 18 10.64 -19.68 11.61
N GLN A 19 9.69 -18.97 12.20
CA GLN A 19 8.27 -19.33 12.10
C GLN A 19 7.74 -19.04 10.69
N ARG A 20 7.95 -20.00 9.78
CA ARG A 20 7.33 -20.03 8.46
C ARG A 20 5.89 -20.50 8.64
N PHE A 21 4.96 -19.55 8.65
CA PHE A 21 3.54 -19.86 8.45
C PHE A 21 3.26 -19.98 6.95
N PRO A 22 2.45 -20.95 6.51
CA PRO A 22 2.01 -21.01 5.13
C PRO A 22 1.18 -19.77 4.82
N ILE A 23 1.67 -18.93 3.91
CA ILE A 23 0.88 -17.83 3.35
C ILE A 23 0.15 -18.38 2.13
N GLU A 24 -1.17 -18.45 2.22
CA GLU A 24 -2.00 -18.71 1.06
C GLU A 24 -1.89 -17.51 0.11
N LYS A 25 -1.27 -17.73 -1.06
CA LYS A 25 -1.06 -16.72 -2.09
C LYS A 25 -2.20 -16.69 -3.11
N ALA A 26 -3.34 -17.33 -2.83
CA ALA A 26 -4.47 -17.35 -3.75
C ALA A 26 -5.18 -15.99 -3.76
N VAL A 27 -5.40 -15.43 -4.96
CA VAL A 27 -6.10 -14.15 -5.14
C VAL A 27 -7.36 -14.37 -5.95
N THR A 28 -8.50 -14.00 -5.38
CA THR A 28 -9.80 -14.08 -6.04
C THR A 28 -10.26 -12.72 -6.55
N ALA A 29 -11.11 -12.72 -7.57
CA ALA A 29 -11.66 -11.48 -8.11
C ALA A 29 -12.68 -10.85 -7.13
N GLU A 30 -13.32 -11.64 -6.29
CA GLU A 30 -14.22 -11.22 -5.20
C GLU A 30 -13.46 -10.38 -4.16
N GLU A 31 -12.29 -10.84 -3.73
CA GLU A 31 -11.42 -10.09 -2.82
C GLU A 31 -10.94 -8.77 -3.42
N ILE A 32 -10.68 -8.74 -4.72
CA ILE A 32 -10.30 -7.52 -5.43
C ILE A 32 -11.50 -6.56 -5.53
N GLU A 33 -12.70 -7.07 -5.83
CA GLU A 33 -13.92 -6.27 -5.85
C GLU A 33 -14.23 -5.62 -4.50
N GLU A 34 -14.10 -6.39 -3.43
CA GLU A 34 -14.27 -5.88 -2.08
C GLU A 34 -13.29 -4.73 -1.80
N ARG A 35 -12.02 -4.91 -2.17
CA ARG A 35 -11.00 -3.86 -2.05
C ARG A 35 -11.25 -2.65 -2.95
N LEU A 36 -11.93 -2.82 -4.09
CA LEU A 36 -12.30 -1.73 -5.02
C LEU A 36 -13.55 -0.96 -4.61
N LYS A 37 -14.22 -1.32 -3.50
CA LYS A 37 -15.31 -0.53 -2.89
C LYS A 37 -14.78 0.75 -2.21
N TRP A 38 -14.00 1.55 -2.92
CA TRP A 38 -13.43 2.79 -2.41
C TRP A 38 -14.52 3.80 -2.02
N GLY A 39 -14.40 4.36 -0.81
CA GLY A 39 -15.33 5.35 -0.27
C GLY A 39 -15.01 6.80 -0.62
N ALA A 40 -13.78 7.12 -1.02
CA ALA A 40 -13.34 8.47 -1.34
C ALA A 40 -12.69 8.54 -2.73
N TRP A 41 -13.03 9.58 -3.50
CA TRP A 41 -12.40 9.89 -4.77
C TRP A 41 -10.93 10.25 -4.55
N LYS A 42 -10.03 9.36 -4.98
CA LYS A 42 -8.58 9.60 -4.96
C LYS A 42 -8.16 10.31 -6.25
N ALA A 43 -7.12 11.13 -6.13
CA ALA A 43 -6.47 11.72 -7.30
C ALA A 43 -5.92 10.58 -8.20
N PRO A 44 -6.00 10.73 -9.53
CA PRO A 44 -5.48 9.74 -10.46
C PRO A 44 -3.96 9.61 -10.35
N GLY A 45 -3.44 8.49 -10.85
CA GLY A 45 -2.00 8.26 -10.94
C GLY A 45 -1.36 9.21 -11.96
N PRO A 46 -0.08 9.60 -11.78
CA PRO A 46 0.59 10.60 -12.61
C PRO A 46 0.87 10.15 -14.05
N SER A 47 0.66 8.87 -14.37
CA SER A 47 1.11 8.26 -15.63
C SER A 47 -0.04 7.75 -16.49
N ASP A 48 -1.22 7.54 -15.90
CA ASP A 48 -2.38 7.00 -16.59
C ASP A 48 -3.58 7.94 -16.54
N ASP A 49 -3.57 8.94 -15.66
CA ASP A 49 -4.66 9.88 -15.41
C ASP A 49 -6.02 9.20 -15.19
N LEU A 50 -6.03 7.94 -14.74
CA LEU A 50 -7.25 7.15 -14.58
C LEU A 50 -7.92 7.48 -13.23
N PRO A 51 -9.11 8.11 -13.24
CA PRO A 51 -9.79 8.47 -12.00
C PRO A 51 -10.37 7.24 -11.31
N ALA A 52 -10.42 7.27 -9.98
CA ALA A 52 -10.96 6.20 -9.15
C ALA A 52 -12.37 5.74 -9.56
N GLY A 53 -13.24 6.67 -9.96
CA GLY A 53 -14.60 6.33 -10.40
C GLY A 53 -14.66 5.59 -11.73
N PHE A 54 -13.73 5.86 -12.65
CA PHE A 54 -13.64 5.09 -13.90
C PHE A 54 -13.27 3.64 -13.59
N LEU A 55 -12.26 3.42 -12.75
CA LEU A 55 -11.85 2.07 -12.32
C LEU A 55 -13.01 1.34 -11.62
N LYS A 56 -13.77 2.04 -10.76
CA LYS A 56 -14.97 1.48 -10.12
C LYS A 56 -16.06 1.11 -11.13
N ALA A 57 -16.29 1.94 -12.15
CA ALA A 57 -17.29 1.69 -13.18
C ALA A 57 -16.96 0.46 -14.05
N CYS A 58 -15.67 0.11 -14.19
CA CYS A 58 -15.26 -1.08 -14.92
C CYS A 58 -15.70 -2.40 -14.26
N GLY A 59 -16.00 -2.41 -12.96
CA GLY A 59 -16.58 -3.56 -12.25
C GLY A 59 -15.80 -4.88 -12.39
N ARG A 60 -16.55 -5.99 -12.51
CA ARG A 60 -16.02 -7.37 -12.55
C ARG A 60 -14.91 -7.60 -13.57
N PRO A 61 -15.01 -7.10 -14.83
CA PRO A 61 -13.92 -7.22 -15.80
C PRO A 61 -12.56 -6.72 -15.28
N LEU A 62 -12.54 -5.55 -14.65
CA LEU A 62 -11.30 -5.00 -14.08
C LEU A 62 -10.80 -5.86 -12.93
N SER A 63 -11.68 -6.26 -12.01
CA SER A 63 -11.30 -7.08 -10.86
C SER A 63 -10.71 -8.44 -11.26
N THR A 64 -11.23 -9.04 -12.33
CA THR A 64 -10.73 -10.31 -12.86
C THR A 64 -9.30 -10.17 -13.39
N ILE A 65 -9.02 -9.10 -14.13
CA ILE A 65 -7.68 -8.81 -14.66
C ILE A 65 -6.71 -8.49 -13.51
N LEU A 66 -7.14 -7.67 -12.54
CA LEU A 66 -6.32 -7.32 -11.39
C LEU A 66 -6.01 -8.54 -10.50
N ALA A 67 -6.96 -9.46 -10.32
CA ALA A 67 -6.72 -10.71 -9.62
C ALA A 67 -5.64 -11.55 -10.33
N ALA A 68 -5.75 -11.70 -11.65
CA ALA A 68 -4.75 -12.42 -12.45
C ALA A 68 -3.34 -11.78 -12.35
N ILE A 69 -3.25 -10.45 -12.44
CA ILE A 69 -1.97 -9.73 -12.29
C ILE A 69 -1.41 -9.90 -10.88
N THR A 70 -2.26 -9.85 -9.85
CA THR A 70 -1.83 -9.96 -8.46
C THR A 70 -1.33 -11.38 -8.16
N GLN A 71 -2.07 -12.41 -8.61
CA GLN A 71 -1.65 -13.80 -8.51
C GLN A 71 -0.28 -14.01 -9.17
N ALA A 72 -0.13 -13.56 -10.43
CA ALA A 72 1.14 -13.66 -11.13
C ALA A 72 2.28 -12.89 -10.42
N SER A 73 1.97 -11.77 -9.76
CA SER A 73 2.96 -11.01 -8.97
C SER A 73 3.43 -11.78 -7.74
N PHE A 74 2.54 -12.55 -7.10
CA PHE A 74 2.88 -13.40 -5.96
C PHE A 74 3.65 -14.66 -6.36
N ASP A 75 3.31 -15.25 -7.50
CA ASP A 75 3.99 -16.43 -8.04
C ASP A 75 5.41 -16.09 -8.51
N LEU A 76 5.60 -14.91 -9.12
CA LEU A 76 6.89 -14.41 -9.58
C LEU A 76 7.70 -13.68 -8.50
N GLU A 77 7.11 -13.47 -7.32
CA GLU A 77 7.69 -12.66 -6.24
C GLU A 77 8.14 -11.27 -6.73
N TYR A 78 7.36 -10.70 -7.64
CA TYR A 78 7.71 -9.49 -8.37
C TYR A 78 6.52 -8.55 -8.50
N PHE A 79 6.69 -7.31 -8.05
CA PHE A 79 5.69 -6.26 -8.25
C PHE A 79 5.93 -5.46 -9.55
N PRO A 80 4.96 -5.30 -10.45
CA PRO A 80 5.19 -4.64 -11.76
C PRO A 80 5.78 -3.23 -11.67
N LYS A 81 6.85 -2.95 -12.45
CA LYS A 81 7.51 -1.63 -12.50
C LYS A 81 6.53 -0.46 -12.70
N ARG A 82 5.52 -0.64 -13.55
CA ARG A 82 4.53 0.41 -13.86
C ARG A 82 3.72 0.85 -12.63
N PHE A 83 3.55 -0.01 -11.64
CA PHE A 83 2.82 0.31 -10.41
C PHE A 83 3.73 0.86 -9.29
N ARG A 84 5.04 0.92 -9.52
CA ARG A 84 6.03 1.48 -8.56
C ARG A 84 6.16 2.99 -8.68
N SER A 85 5.59 3.60 -9.71
CA SER A 85 5.68 5.03 -9.98
C SER A 85 4.61 5.79 -9.22
N ALA A 86 5.01 6.83 -8.48
CA ALA A 86 4.11 7.73 -7.76
C ALA A 86 4.42 9.19 -8.10
N GLY A 87 3.37 10.02 -8.14
CA GLY A 87 3.47 11.45 -8.39
C GLY A 87 3.50 12.21 -7.07
N VAL A 88 4.39 13.19 -6.95
CA VAL A 88 4.45 14.05 -5.78
C VAL A 88 3.79 15.38 -6.10
N VAL A 89 2.70 15.69 -5.41
CA VAL A 89 2.01 16.98 -5.50
C VAL A 89 2.14 17.69 -4.16
N VAL A 90 2.72 18.89 -4.17
CA VAL A 90 2.86 19.72 -2.97
C VAL A 90 1.54 20.43 -2.68
N LEU A 91 0.85 20.01 -1.62
CA LEU A 91 -0.37 20.66 -1.14
C LEU A 91 -0.03 21.64 0.00
N LYS A 92 -0.37 22.91 -0.21
CA LYS A 92 -0.21 23.94 0.84
C LYS A 92 -1.26 23.74 1.93
N LYS A 93 -0.81 23.69 3.18
CA LYS A 93 -1.74 23.66 4.32
C LYS A 93 -2.54 24.98 4.38
N PRO A 94 -3.88 24.91 4.50
CA PRO A 94 -4.69 26.12 4.62
C PRO A 94 -4.31 26.90 5.89
N GLY A 95 -4.34 28.24 5.81
CA GLY A 95 -4.08 29.13 6.96
C GLY A 95 -2.61 29.37 7.31
N LYS A 96 -1.63 28.78 6.61
CA LYS A 96 -0.21 29.07 6.83
C LYS A 96 0.31 30.20 5.94
N THR A 97 1.10 31.12 6.50
CA THR A 97 1.82 32.14 5.72
C THR A 97 2.96 31.52 4.91
N LEU A 98 3.48 32.23 3.89
CA LEU A 98 4.59 31.73 3.06
C LEU A 98 5.83 31.40 3.90
N THR A 99 6.15 32.23 4.89
CA THR A 99 7.27 31.99 5.81
C THR A 99 7.07 30.72 6.63
N GLN A 100 5.86 30.50 7.16
CA GLN A 100 5.51 29.28 7.92
C GLN A 100 5.43 28.00 7.07
N GLN A 101 5.36 28.14 5.74
CA GLN A 101 5.42 27.04 4.78
C GLN A 101 6.86 26.69 4.39
N GLN A 102 7.81 27.62 4.56
CA GLN A 102 9.22 27.46 4.18
C GLN A 102 10.10 26.89 5.30
N THR A 103 9.69 27.04 6.56
CA THR A 103 10.40 26.40 7.68
C THR A 103 9.99 24.93 7.75
N ALA A 104 10.94 24.02 7.52
CA ALA A 104 10.77 22.61 7.87
C ALA A 104 10.51 22.54 9.39
N GLY A 105 9.57 21.70 9.82
CA GLY A 105 9.29 21.51 11.24
C GLY A 105 10.50 20.92 11.94
N GLY A 106 11.13 21.75 12.78
CA GLY A 106 12.29 21.55 13.64
C GLY A 106 12.72 22.91 14.15
#